data_AF-A0A5B8MHC6-F1
#
_entry.id   AF-A0A5B8MHC6-F1
#
_cell.length_a   1.000
_cell.length_b   1.000
_cell.length_c   1.000
_cell.angle_alpha   90.00
_cell.angle_beta   90.00
_cell.angle_gamma   90.00
#
_symmetry.space_group_name_H-M   'P 1'
#
loop_
_entity.id
_entity.type
_entity.pdbx_description
1 polymer ?
#
loop_
_entity_poly.entity_id
_entity_poly.type
_entity_poly.pdbx_seq_one_letter_code
_entity_poly.pdbx_strand_id
1 'polypeptide(L)'
;MIRMSLVRAQEQREQRRREEEYKIDELKRYYGKVRETEAGFKSIENVHARRRIREERERQSEYETIQSMEKAYVEKKLQDKWAQEEEAFVATLGAEKKAKMRAELDLKRIREESEELRELEDKLRAAEMNMERKLQLEEARMLKEREQQYHAYYDRVMEEQRQKLVEQEEKKEMDNLKKQIAAKKVLQEQIEEKLDLQRAAQEEFEKERRQVDEVIARIQEEDRLQLEAKQAKQHETQDYIRNFLEEREVERALKREKEEEEERRIAAYAAEVQRRSEANLKRRQDKMDAQDRILDKLRSLKEKEMAEKEEEERLLNLLHEQEESEKQRRREQMDQERRERMTREMMEANEYQKALKEQKRQQEAIEEEAFRKKLLEKFAEDDRIEQMNAQRRRMKVQEHKREVERLIDEKREMYNALKKKEIEEAQAYREQDARRAAIVEMERKRLLKEYATKYKEFLPKGVIQNEEELREIFQV
;
A
#
# COMPACT_ATOMS: atom_id res chain seq x y z
N MET A 1 -47.06 -147.10 -76.81
CA MET A 1 -45.83 -146.41 -76.36
C MET A 1 -45.21 -145.42 -77.37
N ILE A 2 -45.78 -145.17 -78.56
CA ILE A 2 -45.08 -144.36 -79.60
C ILE A 2 -45.50 -142.87 -79.66
N ARG A 3 -46.76 -142.50 -79.39
CA ARG A 3 -47.24 -141.12 -79.58
C ARG A 3 -46.71 -140.07 -78.60
N MET A 4 -45.98 -140.48 -77.57
CA MET A 4 -45.34 -139.54 -76.67
C MET A 4 -43.95 -139.06 -77.14
N SER A 5 -43.35 -139.53 -78.25
CA SER A 5 -41.92 -139.27 -78.52
C SER A 5 -41.57 -137.96 -79.25
N LEU A 6 -42.45 -137.41 -80.09
CA LEU A 6 -42.09 -136.31 -81.02
C LEU A 6 -42.34 -134.91 -80.47
N VAL A 7 -43.46 -134.70 -79.76
CA VAL A 7 -43.72 -133.46 -79.02
C VAL A 7 -42.62 -133.22 -77.97
N ARG A 8 -42.08 -134.30 -77.41
CA ARG A 8 -40.92 -134.26 -76.50
C ARG A 8 -39.67 -133.65 -77.14
N ALA A 9 -39.44 -133.78 -78.45
CA ALA A 9 -38.20 -133.32 -79.07
C ALA A 9 -38.15 -131.79 -79.30
N GLN A 10 -39.30 -131.16 -79.55
CA GLN A 10 -39.38 -129.70 -79.73
C GLN A 10 -39.45 -128.99 -78.38
N GLU A 11 -40.20 -129.57 -77.42
CA GLU A 11 -40.13 -129.16 -76.02
C GLU A 11 -38.68 -129.23 -75.50
N GLN A 12 -37.90 -130.25 -75.89
CA GLN A 12 -36.48 -130.37 -75.50
C GLN A 12 -35.57 -129.24 -76.02
N ARG A 13 -35.82 -128.63 -77.19
CA ARG A 13 -34.95 -127.55 -77.73
C ARG A 13 -35.28 -126.18 -77.13
N GLU A 14 -36.57 -125.88 -76.98
CA GLU A 14 -37.02 -124.69 -76.24
C GLU A 14 -36.61 -124.77 -74.77
N GLN A 15 -36.68 -125.97 -74.17
CA GLN A 15 -36.10 -126.24 -72.86
C GLN A 15 -34.60 -125.91 -72.84
N ARG A 16 -33.80 -126.39 -73.80
CA ARG A 16 -32.35 -126.08 -73.85
C ARG A 16 -32.02 -124.59 -73.98
N ARG A 17 -32.75 -123.82 -74.79
CA ARG A 17 -32.50 -122.38 -74.92
C ARG A 17 -32.88 -121.61 -73.67
N ARG A 18 -34.04 -121.93 -73.08
CA ARG A 18 -34.43 -121.37 -71.78
C ARG A 18 -33.45 -121.79 -70.70
N GLU A 19 -32.91 -123.00 -70.76
CA GLU A 19 -31.83 -123.46 -69.88
C GLU A 19 -30.53 -122.66 -70.08
N GLU A 20 -30.15 -122.31 -71.31
CA GLU A 20 -28.96 -121.50 -71.62
C GLU A 20 -29.10 -120.03 -71.19
N GLU A 21 -30.23 -119.40 -71.48
CA GLU A 21 -30.52 -118.03 -71.02
C GLU A 21 -30.62 -117.98 -69.49
N TYR A 22 -31.27 -118.97 -68.88
CA TYR A 22 -31.33 -119.12 -67.44
C TYR A 22 -29.91 -119.23 -66.85
N LYS A 23 -29.01 -120.01 -67.46
CA LYS A 23 -27.60 -120.10 -67.03
C LYS A 23 -26.84 -118.77 -67.16
N ILE A 24 -27.05 -118.01 -68.25
CA ILE A 24 -26.37 -116.73 -68.46
C ILE A 24 -26.88 -115.66 -67.49
N ASP A 25 -28.19 -115.58 -67.28
CA ASP A 25 -28.78 -114.66 -66.29
C ASP A 25 -28.41 -115.06 -64.87
N GLU A 26 -28.32 -116.37 -64.58
CA GLU A 26 -27.80 -116.88 -63.31
C GLU A 26 -26.34 -116.47 -63.10
N LEU A 27 -25.49 -116.56 -64.13
CA LEU A 27 -24.10 -116.09 -64.09
C LEU A 27 -24.00 -114.57 -63.91
N LYS A 28 -24.80 -113.77 -64.62
CA LYS A 28 -24.83 -112.31 -64.44
C LYS A 28 -25.30 -111.92 -63.03
N ARG A 29 -26.32 -112.60 -62.50
CA ARG A 29 -26.78 -112.43 -61.11
C ARG A 29 -25.68 -112.84 -60.13
N TYR A 30 -24.95 -113.91 -60.41
CA TYR A 30 -23.82 -114.35 -59.58
C TYR A 30 -22.70 -113.31 -59.57
N TYR A 31 -22.22 -112.85 -60.73
CA TYR A 31 -21.16 -111.83 -60.80
C TYR A 31 -21.60 -110.45 -60.29
N GLY A 32 -22.87 -110.09 -60.46
CA GLY A 32 -23.47 -108.91 -59.84
C GLY A 32 -23.40 -108.99 -58.31
N LYS A 33 -23.83 -110.11 -57.73
CA LYS A 33 -23.69 -110.40 -56.29
C LYS A 33 -22.23 -110.37 -55.85
N VAL A 34 -21.30 -110.94 -56.62
CA VAL A 34 -19.87 -110.91 -56.29
C VAL A 34 -19.35 -109.47 -56.23
N ARG A 35 -19.67 -108.62 -57.22
CA ARG A 35 -19.27 -107.20 -57.20
C ARG A 35 -19.88 -106.43 -56.02
N GLU A 36 -21.15 -106.67 -55.70
CA GLU A 36 -21.79 -106.07 -54.53
C GLU A 36 -21.12 -106.52 -53.22
N THR A 37 -20.77 -107.81 -53.12
CA THR A 37 -20.04 -108.31 -51.96
C THR A 37 -18.63 -107.71 -51.87
N GLU A 38 -17.90 -107.58 -52.98
CA GLU A 38 -16.57 -106.95 -53.01
C GLU A 38 -16.63 -105.45 -52.63
N ALA A 39 -17.63 -104.71 -53.11
CA ALA A 39 -17.87 -103.33 -52.70
C ALA A 39 -18.25 -103.25 -51.20
N GLY A 40 -19.03 -104.21 -50.72
CA GLY A 40 -19.34 -104.40 -49.31
C GLY A 40 -18.09 -104.64 -48.46
N PHE A 41 -17.19 -105.54 -48.87
CA PHE A 41 -15.92 -105.82 -48.19
C PHE A 41 -15.00 -104.59 -48.14
N LYS A 42 -14.85 -103.85 -49.25
CA LYS A 42 -14.08 -102.59 -49.27
C LYS A 42 -14.71 -101.52 -48.38
N SER A 43 -16.04 -101.44 -48.32
CA SER A 43 -16.75 -100.54 -47.40
C SER A 43 -16.51 -100.95 -45.95
N ILE A 44 -16.55 -102.24 -45.62
CA ILE A 44 -16.27 -102.79 -44.29
C ILE A 44 -14.83 -102.47 -43.84
N GLU A 45 -13.83 -102.68 -44.70
CA GLU A 45 -12.44 -102.31 -44.42
C GLU A 45 -12.30 -100.80 -44.15
N ASN A 46 -12.97 -99.97 -44.95
CA ASN A 46 -13.00 -98.52 -44.75
C ASN A 46 -13.77 -98.11 -43.48
N VAL A 47 -14.81 -98.85 -43.07
CA VAL A 47 -15.53 -98.62 -41.80
C VAL A 47 -14.62 -98.91 -40.61
N HIS A 48 -13.82 -99.98 -40.65
CA HIS A 48 -12.83 -100.25 -39.61
C HIS A 48 -11.72 -99.19 -39.57
N ALA A 49 -11.23 -98.72 -40.71
CA ALA A 49 -10.28 -97.61 -40.78
C ALA A 49 -10.88 -96.31 -40.23
N ARG A 50 -12.12 -95.96 -40.62
CA ARG A 50 -12.84 -94.77 -40.12
C ARG A 50 -13.15 -94.86 -38.63
N ARG A 51 -13.48 -96.05 -38.12
CA ARG A 51 -13.70 -96.27 -36.68
C ARG A 51 -12.42 -96.05 -35.89
N ARG A 52 -11.28 -96.61 -36.34
CA ARG A 52 -9.98 -96.37 -35.71
C ARG A 52 -9.60 -94.89 -35.70
N ILE A 53 -9.77 -94.18 -36.81
CA ILE A 53 -9.51 -92.73 -36.88
C ILE A 53 -10.45 -91.94 -35.97
N ARG A 54 -11.73 -92.34 -35.85
CA ARG A 54 -12.68 -91.69 -34.95
C ARG A 54 -12.29 -91.92 -33.49
N GLU A 55 -11.99 -93.15 -33.10
CA GLU A 55 -11.54 -93.49 -31.75
C GLU A 55 -10.23 -92.76 -31.40
N GLU A 56 -9.30 -92.63 -32.34
CA GLU A 56 -8.06 -91.89 -32.15
C GLU A 56 -8.30 -90.39 -31.99
N ARG A 57 -9.22 -89.80 -32.77
CA ARG A 57 -9.66 -88.40 -32.60
C ARG A 57 -10.39 -88.17 -31.30
N GLU A 58 -11.25 -89.09 -30.87
CA GLU A 58 -11.96 -89.02 -29.59
C GLU A 58 -10.96 -89.08 -28.44
N ARG A 59 -9.99 -90.00 -28.48
CA ARG A 59 -8.90 -90.07 -27.50
C ARG A 59 -8.02 -88.82 -27.50
N GLN A 60 -7.72 -88.24 -28.66
CA GLN A 60 -6.97 -86.99 -28.76
C GLN A 60 -7.76 -85.82 -28.16
N SER A 61 -9.05 -85.71 -28.46
CA SER A 61 -9.96 -84.71 -27.87
C SER A 61 -10.10 -84.87 -26.36
N GLU A 62 -10.25 -86.10 -25.87
CA GLU A 62 -10.24 -86.41 -24.43
C GLU A 62 -8.90 -86.04 -23.78
N TYR A 63 -7.78 -86.35 -24.44
CA TYR A 63 -6.47 -85.98 -23.96
C TYR A 63 -6.26 -84.46 -23.91
N GLU A 64 -6.65 -83.74 -24.96
CA GLU A 64 -6.58 -82.27 -25.03
C GLU A 64 -7.46 -81.61 -23.98
N THR A 65 -8.67 -82.12 -23.76
CA THR A 65 -9.57 -81.62 -22.70
C THR A 65 -8.98 -81.85 -21.32
N ILE A 66 -8.46 -83.05 -21.02
CA ILE A 66 -7.77 -83.34 -19.76
C ILE A 66 -6.57 -82.42 -19.58
N GLN A 67 -5.71 -82.27 -20.59
CA GLN A 67 -4.56 -81.36 -20.52
C GLN A 67 -4.98 -79.91 -20.29
N SER A 68 -6.06 -79.45 -20.92
CA SER A 68 -6.57 -78.09 -20.72
C SER A 68 -7.09 -77.88 -19.29
N MET A 69 -7.76 -78.89 -18.72
CA MET A 69 -8.24 -78.87 -17.34
C MET A 69 -7.08 -78.89 -16.34
N GLU A 70 -6.06 -79.69 -16.59
CA GLU A 70 -4.85 -79.73 -15.76
C GLU A 70 -4.10 -78.40 -15.79
N LYS A 71 -3.93 -77.80 -16.98
CA LYS A 71 -3.32 -76.47 -17.12
C LYS A 71 -4.12 -75.40 -16.38
N ALA A 72 -5.44 -75.35 -16.58
CA ALA A 72 -6.32 -74.41 -15.88
C ALA A 72 -6.29 -74.60 -14.35
N TYR A 73 -6.19 -75.84 -13.88
CA TYR A 73 -6.06 -76.14 -12.46
C TYR A 73 -4.72 -75.67 -11.88
N VAL A 74 -3.61 -75.87 -12.60
CA VAL A 74 -2.27 -75.40 -12.20
C VAL A 74 -2.22 -73.87 -12.22
N GLU A 75 -2.76 -73.23 -13.26
CA GLU A 75 -2.85 -71.77 -13.37
C GLU A 75 -3.68 -71.18 -12.24
N LYS A 76 -4.84 -71.76 -11.93
CA LYS A 76 -5.66 -71.32 -10.78
C LYS A 76 -4.89 -71.45 -9.47
N LYS A 77 -4.21 -72.58 -9.24
CA LYS A 77 -3.37 -72.75 -8.04
C LYS A 77 -2.23 -71.72 -7.96
N LEU A 78 -1.63 -71.37 -9.09
CA LEU A 78 -0.59 -70.35 -9.14
C LEU A 78 -1.16 -68.96 -8.85
N GLN A 79 -2.31 -68.63 -9.43
CA GLN A 79 -3.03 -67.39 -9.16
C GLN A 79 -3.45 -67.28 -7.68
N ASP A 80 -3.97 -68.35 -7.08
CA ASP A 80 -4.34 -68.38 -5.66
C ASP A 80 -3.11 -68.14 -4.76
N LYS A 81 -1.95 -68.72 -5.11
CA LYS A 81 -0.68 -68.46 -4.40
C LYS A 81 -0.22 -67.02 -4.55
N TRP A 82 -0.25 -66.47 -5.77
CA TRP A 82 0.10 -65.07 -6.01
C TRP A 82 -0.84 -64.12 -5.25
N ALA A 83 -2.14 -64.38 -5.24
CA ALA A 83 -3.11 -63.58 -4.48
C ALA A 83 -2.81 -63.62 -2.97
N GLN A 84 -2.43 -64.78 -2.41
CA GLN A 84 -2.03 -64.89 -1.00
C GLN A 84 -0.74 -64.13 -0.69
N GLU A 85 0.26 -64.21 -1.57
CA GLU A 85 1.52 -63.47 -1.42
C GLU A 85 1.29 -61.96 -1.55
N GLU A 86 0.45 -61.52 -2.50
CA GLU A 86 0.04 -60.12 -2.65
C GLU A 86 -0.72 -59.62 -1.43
N GLU A 87 -1.68 -60.38 -0.91
CA GLU A 87 -2.42 -60.00 0.30
C GLU A 87 -1.49 -59.89 1.52
N ALA A 88 -0.57 -60.83 1.69
CA ALA A 88 0.44 -60.78 2.75
C ALA A 88 1.38 -59.56 2.58
N PHE A 89 1.77 -59.24 1.35
CA PHE A 89 2.58 -58.06 1.05
C PHE A 89 1.81 -56.75 1.33
N VAL A 90 0.54 -56.67 0.93
CA VAL A 90 -0.32 -55.51 1.21
C VAL A 90 -0.57 -55.36 2.71
N ALA A 91 -0.76 -56.46 3.43
CA ALA A 91 -0.94 -56.45 4.89
C ALA A 91 0.31 -55.97 5.63
N THR A 92 1.49 -56.45 5.24
CA THR A 92 2.78 -56.02 5.82
C THR A 92 3.05 -54.54 5.52
N LEU A 93 2.88 -54.10 4.27
CA LEU A 93 3.01 -52.69 3.88
C LEU A 93 1.99 -51.81 4.62
N GLY A 94 0.76 -52.30 4.80
CA GLY A 94 -0.28 -51.62 5.56
C GLY A 94 0.08 -51.51 7.05
N ALA A 95 0.67 -52.55 7.64
CA ALA A 95 1.14 -52.54 9.02
C ALA A 95 2.30 -51.56 9.21
N GLU A 96 3.27 -51.53 8.30
CA GLU A 96 4.37 -50.55 8.32
C GLU A 96 3.87 -49.11 8.20
N LYS A 97 2.93 -48.84 7.28
CA LYS A 97 2.34 -47.50 7.13
C LYS A 97 1.59 -47.08 8.40
N LYS A 98 0.80 -47.98 9.00
CA LYS A 98 0.11 -47.71 10.27
C LYS A 98 1.10 -47.48 11.41
N ALA A 99 2.20 -48.23 11.47
CA ALA A 99 3.25 -48.04 12.48
C ALA A 99 3.93 -46.68 12.33
N LYS A 100 4.28 -46.26 11.10
CA LYS A 100 4.82 -44.93 10.80
C LYS A 100 3.85 -43.81 11.20
N MET A 101 2.58 -43.94 10.82
CA MET A 101 1.55 -42.95 11.18
C MET A 101 1.37 -42.84 12.70
N ARG A 102 1.38 -43.97 13.42
CA ARG A 102 1.33 -43.97 14.90
C ARG A 102 2.55 -43.28 15.49
N ALA A 103 3.75 -43.60 15.00
CA ALA A 103 4.98 -42.95 15.46
C ALA A 103 4.96 -41.43 15.21
N GLU A 104 4.48 -40.98 14.04
CA GLU A 104 4.32 -39.54 13.74
C GLU A 104 3.29 -38.86 14.65
N LEU A 105 2.16 -39.52 14.94
CA LEU A 105 1.14 -38.99 15.85
C LEU A 105 1.65 -38.93 17.30
N ASP A 106 2.34 -39.99 17.75
CA ASP A 106 2.99 -40.02 19.06
C ASP A 106 4.04 -38.92 19.17
N LEU A 107 4.81 -38.68 18.11
CA LEU A 107 5.79 -37.60 18.04
C LEU A 107 5.15 -36.22 18.08
N LYS A 108 4.06 -36.00 17.34
CA LYS A 108 3.29 -34.75 17.41
C LYS A 108 2.74 -34.51 18.80
N ARG A 109 2.13 -35.53 19.43
CA ARG A 109 1.63 -35.45 20.80
C ARG A 109 2.75 -35.08 21.77
N ILE A 110 3.92 -35.75 21.68
CA ILE A 110 5.06 -35.45 22.56
C ILE A 110 5.60 -34.03 22.33
N ARG A 111 5.63 -33.54 21.09
CA ARG A 111 6.01 -32.15 20.80
C ARG A 111 5.04 -31.13 21.41
N GLU A 112 3.74 -31.41 21.39
CA GLU A 112 2.72 -30.54 21.96
C GLU A 112 2.69 -30.59 23.50
N GLU A 113 2.95 -31.75 24.09
CA GLU A 113 2.96 -31.98 25.55
C GLU A 113 4.27 -31.57 26.23
N SER A 114 5.40 -31.57 25.51
CA SER A 114 6.72 -31.26 26.07
C SER A 114 6.97 -29.76 26.17
N GLU A 115 7.07 -29.26 27.40
CA GLU A 115 7.44 -27.86 27.69
C GLU A 115 8.87 -27.54 27.19
N GLU A 116 9.80 -28.48 27.34
CA GLU A 116 11.21 -28.32 26.92
C GLU A 116 11.34 -28.08 25.40
N LEU A 117 10.57 -28.82 24.60
CA LEU A 117 10.56 -28.65 23.15
C LEU A 117 9.91 -27.32 22.77
N ARG A 118 8.84 -26.90 23.46
CA ARG A 118 8.21 -25.59 23.23
C ARG A 118 9.16 -24.45 23.55
N GLU A 119 9.85 -24.49 24.69
CA GLU A 119 10.84 -23.47 25.04
C GLU A 119 11.99 -23.40 24.04
N LEU A 120 12.45 -24.57 23.56
CA LEU A 120 13.46 -24.62 22.51
C LEU A 120 12.93 -24.00 21.21
N GLU A 121 11.73 -24.37 20.77
CA GLU A 121 11.10 -23.79 19.59
C GLU A 121 10.96 -22.27 19.70
N ASP A 122 10.53 -21.74 20.86
CA ASP A 122 10.40 -20.30 21.06
C ASP A 122 11.74 -19.58 21.03
N LYS A 123 12.79 -20.17 21.62
CA LYS A 123 14.18 -19.68 21.52
C LYS A 123 14.67 -19.68 20.06
N LEU A 124 14.34 -20.72 19.31
CA LEU A 124 14.70 -20.85 17.90
C LEU A 124 13.93 -19.85 17.02
N ARG A 125 12.63 -19.65 17.24
CA ARG A 125 11.83 -18.62 16.56
C ARG A 125 12.34 -17.21 16.88
N ALA A 126 12.77 -16.96 18.12
CA ALA A 126 13.40 -15.69 18.48
C ALA A 126 14.71 -15.47 17.69
N ALA A 127 15.50 -16.52 17.44
CA ALA A 127 16.68 -16.45 16.57
C ALA A 127 16.30 -16.07 15.14
N GLU A 128 15.25 -16.69 14.58
CA GLU A 128 14.71 -16.37 13.25
C GLU A 128 14.29 -14.89 13.16
N MET A 129 13.48 -14.43 14.11
CA MET A 129 13.03 -13.04 14.16
C MET A 129 14.20 -12.05 14.29
N ASN A 130 15.25 -12.40 15.04
CA ASN A 130 16.44 -11.55 15.17
C ASN A 130 17.23 -11.47 13.86
N MET A 131 17.34 -12.58 13.11
CA MET A 131 17.95 -12.58 11.79
C MET A 131 17.13 -11.73 10.81
N GLU A 132 15.81 -11.94 10.74
CA GLU A 132 14.91 -11.15 9.89
C GLU A 132 14.99 -9.67 10.23
N ARG A 133 15.04 -9.33 11.52
CA ARG A 133 15.23 -7.94 11.97
C ARG A 133 16.57 -7.36 11.51
N LYS A 134 17.66 -8.13 11.54
CA LYS A 134 18.96 -7.68 11.03
C LYS A 134 18.89 -7.41 9.52
N LEU A 135 18.28 -8.32 8.76
CA LEU A 135 18.08 -8.16 7.32
C LEU A 135 17.24 -6.91 7.01
N GLN A 136 16.12 -6.72 7.72
CA GLN A 136 15.28 -5.52 7.57
C GLN A 136 16.04 -4.23 7.89
N LEU A 137 16.91 -4.23 8.90
CA LEU A 137 17.74 -3.07 9.24
C LEU A 137 18.79 -2.80 8.15
N GLU A 138 19.38 -3.84 7.56
CA GLU A 138 20.31 -3.73 6.44
C GLU A 138 19.59 -3.20 5.19
N GLU A 139 18.41 -3.72 4.86
CA GLU A 139 17.57 -3.23 3.77
C GLU A 139 17.16 -1.76 3.96
N ALA A 140 16.73 -1.40 5.17
CA ALA A 140 16.36 -0.03 5.50
C ALA A 140 17.57 0.93 5.39
N ARG A 141 18.77 0.48 5.75
CA ARG A 141 20.01 1.25 5.54
C ARG A 141 20.28 1.45 4.05
N MET A 142 20.21 0.39 3.25
CA MET A 142 20.40 0.46 1.80
C MET A 142 19.39 1.38 1.12
N LEU A 143 18.12 1.32 1.53
CA LEU A 143 17.06 2.21 1.06
C LEU A 143 17.37 3.67 1.41
N LYS A 144 17.75 3.94 2.66
CA LYS A 144 18.10 5.29 3.11
C LYS A 144 19.31 5.86 2.38
N GLU A 145 20.34 5.06 2.12
CA GLU A 145 21.50 5.47 1.32
C GLU A 145 21.09 5.82 -0.11
N ARG A 146 20.20 5.02 -0.71
CA ARG A 146 19.64 5.28 -2.05
C ARG A 146 18.80 6.56 -2.08
N GLU A 147 17.97 6.79 -1.07
CA GLU A 147 17.19 8.03 -0.93
C GLU A 147 18.11 9.24 -0.79
N GLN A 148 19.16 9.15 0.02
CA GLN A 148 20.16 10.22 0.15
C GLN A 148 20.85 10.53 -1.18
N GLN A 149 21.21 9.51 -1.96
CA GLN A 149 21.77 9.69 -3.30
C GLN A 149 20.76 10.38 -4.24
N TYR A 150 19.48 10.00 -4.16
CA TYR A 150 18.43 10.60 -4.97
C TYR A 150 18.19 12.07 -4.59
N HIS A 151 18.12 12.39 -3.30
CA HIS A 151 18.01 13.77 -2.81
C HIS A 151 19.22 14.61 -3.22
N ALA A 152 20.43 14.10 -3.05
CA ALA A 152 21.64 14.80 -3.49
C ALA A 152 21.67 15.05 -5.00
N TYR A 153 21.16 14.12 -5.80
CA TYR A 153 21.00 14.32 -7.24
C TYR A 153 19.95 15.39 -7.55
N TYR A 154 18.80 15.34 -6.88
CA TYR A 154 17.73 16.33 -7.03
C TYR A 154 18.21 17.74 -6.68
N ASP A 155 18.90 17.90 -5.55
CA ASP A 155 19.46 19.18 -5.10
C ASP A 155 20.43 19.76 -6.13
N ARG A 156 21.27 18.92 -6.76
CA ARG A 156 22.15 19.36 -7.86
C ARG A 156 21.38 19.88 -9.05
N VAL A 157 20.34 19.15 -9.49
CA VAL A 157 19.50 19.58 -10.63
C VAL A 157 18.79 20.89 -10.32
N MET A 158 18.27 21.05 -9.10
CA MET A 158 17.61 22.27 -8.67
C MET A 158 18.58 23.46 -8.59
N GLU A 159 19.80 23.25 -8.10
CA GLU A 159 20.83 24.29 -8.08
C GLU A 159 21.27 24.69 -9.49
N GLU A 160 21.42 23.74 -10.41
CA GLU A 160 21.67 24.05 -11.82
C GLU A 160 20.55 24.88 -12.46
N GLN A 161 19.28 24.58 -12.13
CA GLN A 161 18.14 25.36 -12.60
C GLN A 161 18.16 26.77 -11.99
N ARG A 162 18.48 26.91 -10.71
CA ARG A 162 18.63 28.20 -10.03
C ARG A 162 19.72 29.05 -10.69
N GLN A 163 20.89 28.46 -10.95
CA GLN A 163 21.99 29.15 -11.63
C GLN A 163 21.60 29.62 -13.03
N LYS A 164 20.90 28.78 -13.81
CA LYS A 164 20.38 29.17 -15.13
C LYS A 164 19.40 30.35 -15.07
N LEU A 165 18.56 30.41 -14.03
CA LEU A 165 17.65 31.55 -13.83
C LEU A 165 18.42 32.83 -13.50
N VAL A 166 19.40 32.76 -12.61
CA VAL A 166 20.28 33.90 -12.26
C VAL A 166 21.01 34.40 -13.51
N GLU A 167 21.62 33.51 -14.30
CA GLU A 167 22.27 33.89 -15.56
C GLU A 167 21.33 34.56 -16.56
N GLN A 168 20.05 34.15 -16.60
CA GLN A 168 19.05 34.78 -17.46
C GLN A 168 18.66 36.17 -16.94
N GLU A 169 18.56 36.36 -15.63
CA GLU A 169 18.32 37.67 -15.02
C GLU A 169 19.50 38.62 -15.28
N GLU A 170 20.73 38.18 -15.05
CA GLU A 170 21.93 38.95 -15.36
C GLU A 170 22.00 39.35 -16.84
N LYS A 171 21.66 38.44 -17.76
CA LYS A 171 21.58 38.77 -19.20
C LYS A 171 20.52 39.84 -19.48
N LYS A 172 19.34 39.75 -18.87
CA LYS A 172 18.29 40.76 -19.01
C LYS A 172 18.72 42.12 -18.45
N GLU A 173 19.39 42.14 -17.30
CA GLU A 173 19.94 43.36 -16.71
C GLU A 173 21.01 43.98 -17.61
N MET A 174 21.92 43.17 -18.14
CA MET A 174 22.94 43.62 -19.08
C MET A 174 22.33 44.18 -20.37
N ASP A 175 21.28 43.55 -20.90
CA ASP A 175 20.57 44.07 -22.07
C ASP A 175 19.80 45.35 -21.77
N ASN A 176 19.22 45.48 -20.58
CA ASN A 176 18.59 46.72 -20.14
C ASN A 176 19.62 47.85 -19.98
N LEU A 177 20.79 47.57 -19.41
CA LEU A 177 21.89 48.52 -19.31
C LEU A 177 22.36 48.98 -20.69
N LYS A 178 22.55 48.04 -21.64
CA LYS A 178 22.88 48.38 -23.03
C LYS A 178 21.83 49.28 -23.67
N LYS A 179 20.54 48.99 -23.47
CA LYS A 179 19.43 49.83 -23.97
C LYS A 179 19.47 51.23 -23.33
N GLN A 180 19.72 51.34 -22.03
CA GLN A 180 19.85 52.62 -21.35
C GLN A 180 21.05 53.43 -21.85
N ILE A 181 22.20 52.79 -22.05
CA ILE A 181 23.40 53.44 -22.62
C ILE A 181 23.12 53.92 -24.05
N ALA A 182 22.48 53.09 -24.88
CA ALA A 182 22.10 53.47 -26.24
C ALA A 182 21.11 54.66 -26.24
N ALA A 183 20.09 54.62 -25.39
CA ALA A 183 19.15 55.73 -25.25
C ALA A 183 19.85 57.03 -24.78
N LYS A 184 20.80 56.93 -23.84
CA LYS A 184 21.59 58.08 -23.37
C LYS A 184 22.43 58.68 -24.50
N LYS A 185 23.05 57.86 -25.35
CA LYS A 185 23.81 58.34 -26.52
C LYS A 185 22.92 59.10 -27.50
N VAL A 186 21.75 58.56 -27.83
CA VAL A 186 20.79 59.24 -28.72
C VAL A 186 20.33 60.58 -28.12
N LEU A 187 20.06 60.64 -26.82
CA LEU A 187 19.71 61.90 -26.15
C LEU A 187 20.85 62.91 -26.17
N GLN A 188 22.10 62.46 -26.03
CA GLN A 188 23.27 63.34 -26.14
C GLN A 188 23.41 63.90 -27.56
N GLU A 189 23.28 63.07 -28.59
CA GLU A 189 23.29 63.50 -29.99
C GLU A 189 22.19 64.53 -30.28
N GLN A 190 20.97 64.34 -29.75
CA GLN A 190 19.88 65.32 -29.87
C GLN A 190 20.16 66.65 -29.15
N ILE A 191 20.89 66.62 -28.04
CA ILE A 191 21.30 67.84 -27.32
C ILE A 191 22.37 68.58 -28.12
N GLU A 192 23.35 67.87 -28.65
CA GLU A 192 24.40 68.44 -29.51
C GLU A 192 23.79 69.07 -30.77
N GLU A 193 22.87 68.38 -31.44
CA GLU A 193 22.17 68.90 -32.61
C GLU A 193 21.37 70.18 -32.27
N LYS A 194 20.69 70.22 -31.12
CA LYS A 194 19.99 71.44 -30.66
C LYS A 194 20.94 72.57 -30.33
N LEU A 195 22.10 72.30 -29.75
CA LEU A 195 23.11 73.31 -29.43
C LEU A 195 23.71 73.90 -30.71
N ASP A 196 23.97 73.06 -31.72
CA ASP A 196 24.49 73.53 -33.01
C ASP A 196 23.44 74.33 -33.78
N LEU A 197 22.16 73.91 -33.74
CA LEU A 197 21.04 74.73 -34.25
C LEU A 197 20.94 76.08 -33.54
N GLN A 198 21.10 76.12 -32.22
CA GLN A 198 21.11 77.37 -31.47
C GLN A 198 22.30 78.27 -31.83
N ARG A 199 23.50 77.70 -32.01
CA ARG A 199 24.69 78.44 -32.47
C ARG A 199 24.48 79.03 -33.86
N ALA A 200 24.00 78.22 -34.81
CA ALA A 200 23.69 78.69 -36.16
C ALA A 200 22.65 79.82 -36.14
N ALA A 201 21.60 79.71 -35.31
CA ALA A 201 20.61 80.76 -35.14
C ALA A 201 21.19 82.04 -34.51
N GLN A 202 22.12 81.92 -33.55
CA GLN A 202 22.83 83.05 -32.96
C GLN A 202 23.72 83.75 -33.99
N GLU A 203 24.44 83.00 -34.82
CA GLU A 203 25.29 83.55 -35.88
C GLU A 203 24.46 84.31 -36.94
N GLU A 204 23.31 83.76 -37.34
CA GLU A 204 22.39 84.46 -38.26
C GLU A 204 21.80 85.73 -37.62
N PHE A 205 21.42 85.69 -36.34
CA PHE A 205 20.96 86.87 -35.61
C PHE A 205 22.05 87.95 -35.52
N GLU A 206 23.31 87.58 -35.29
CA GLU A 206 24.42 88.53 -35.29
C GLU A 206 24.68 89.15 -36.67
N LYS A 207 24.54 88.37 -37.75
CA LYS A 207 24.62 88.90 -39.12
C LYS A 207 23.49 89.88 -39.40
N GLU A 208 22.25 89.52 -39.07
CA GLU A 208 21.08 90.37 -39.24
C GLU A 208 21.22 91.67 -38.42
N ARG A 209 21.68 91.57 -37.17
CA ARG A 209 21.97 92.74 -36.33
C ARG A 209 23.04 93.64 -36.95
N ARG A 210 24.14 93.09 -37.47
CA ARG A 210 25.18 93.90 -38.14
C ARG A 210 24.63 94.61 -39.38
N GLN A 211 23.74 93.97 -40.14
CA GLN A 211 23.08 94.58 -41.29
C GLN A 211 22.12 95.70 -40.85
N VAL A 212 21.36 95.51 -39.77
CA VAL A 212 20.49 96.53 -39.19
C VAL A 212 21.31 97.72 -38.68
N ASP A 213 22.42 97.47 -37.98
CA ASP A 213 23.33 98.51 -37.48
C ASP A 213 23.97 99.31 -38.65
N GLU A 214 24.30 98.66 -39.77
CA GLU A 214 24.77 99.35 -40.99
C GLU A 214 23.70 100.26 -41.60
N VAL A 215 22.44 99.81 -41.64
CA VAL A 215 21.31 100.62 -42.11
C VAL A 215 21.09 101.82 -41.19
N ILE A 216 21.14 101.63 -39.87
CA ILE A 216 21.02 102.72 -38.89
C ILE A 216 22.16 103.73 -39.06
N ALA A 217 23.39 103.27 -39.27
CA ALA A 217 24.53 104.15 -39.52
C ALA A 217 24.36 104.99 -40.80
N ARG A 218 23.84 104.38 -41.88
CA ARG A 218 23.50 105.12 -43.12
C ARG A 218 22.40 106.15 -42.90
N ILE A 219 21.35 105.81 -42.14
CA ILE A 219 20.28 106.76 -41.81
C ILE A 219 20.83 107.93 -40.98
N GLN A 220 21.68 107.66 -39.99
CA GLN A 220 22.31 108.71 -39.18
C GLN A 220 23.23 109.62 -40.01
N GLU A 221 23.93 109.06 -41.00
CA GLU A 221 24.77 109.83 -41.91
C GLU A 221 23.92 110.70 -42.87
N GLU A 222 22.84 110.14 -43.43
CA GLU A 222 21.86 110.90 -44.21
C GLU A 222 21.20 112.02 -43.41
N ASP A 223 20.79 111.75 -42.17
CA ASP A 223 20.22 112.75 -41.26
C ASP A 223 21.23 113.85 -40.91
N ARG A 224 22.52 113.51 -40.74
CA ARG A 224 23.58 114.50 -40.49
C ARG A 224 23.78 115.42 -41.70
N LEU A 225 23.82 114.85 -42.90
CA LEU A 225 23.94 115.63 -44.15
C LEU A 225 22.70 116.51 -44.38
N GLN A 226 21.51 116.01 -44.05
CA GLN A 226 20.28 116.82 -44.10
C GLN A 226 20.30 117.96 -43.08
N LEU A 227 20.83 117.74 -41.87
CA LEU A 227 20.98 118.77 -40.86
C LEU A 227 21.98 119.85 -41.29
N GLU A 228 23.13 119.47 -41.85
CA GLU A 228 24.13 120.39 -42.39
C GLU A 228 23.56 121.22 -43.55
N ALA A 229 22.81 120.60 -44.47
CA ALA A 229 22.11 121.30 -45.55
C ALA A 229 21.03 122.26 -45.03
N LYS A 230 20.33 121.90 -43.94
CA LYS A 230 19.36 122.77 -43.27
C LYS A 230 20.04 123.95 -42.58
N GLN A 231 21.18 123.75 -41.92
CA GLN A 231 21.98 124.80 -41.29
C GLN A 231 22.54 125.79 -42.34
N ALA A 232 23.00 125.30 -43.49
CA ALA A 232 23.46 126.17 -44.59
C ALA A 232 22.32 127.07 -45.11
N LYS A 233 21.12 126.52 -45.31
CA LYS A 233 19.92 127.30 -45.68
C LYS A 233 19.47 128.25 -44.56
N GLN A 234 19.66 127.87 -43.29
CA GLN A 234 19.41 128.74 -42.14
C GLN A 234 20.41 129.90 -42.08
N HIS A 235 21.67 129.71 -42.43
CA HIS A 235 22.66 130.79 -42.50
C HIS A 235 22.37 131.78 -43.63
N GLU A 236 22.03 131.30 -44.83
CA GLU A 236 21.58 132.19 -45.92
C GLU A 236 20.32 132.99 -45.53
N THR A 237 19.34 132.34 -44.90
CA THR A 237 18.15 133.04 -44.41
C THR A 237 18.45 133.96 -43.23
N GLN A 238 19.41 133.63 -42.36
CA GLN A 238 19.86 134.51 -41.27
C GLN A 238 20.56 135.77 -41.76
N ASP A 239 21.34 135.70 -42.83
CA ASP A 239 21.99 136.89 -43.41
C ASP A 239 20.98 137.78 -44.14
N TYR A 240 19.98 137.18 -44.81
CA TYR A 240 18.81 137.93 -45.31
C TYR A 240 17.98 138.55 -44.17
N ILE A 241 17.79 137.83 -43.07
CA ILE A 241 17.05 138.29 -41.89
C ILE A 241 17.82 139.38 -41.14
N ARG A 242 19.16 139.35 -41.11
CA ARG A 242 19.99 140.39 -40.46
C ARG A 242 19.81 141.74 -41.16
N ASN A 243 19.84 141.74 -42.49
CA ASN A 243 19.59 142.93 -43.30
C ASN A 243 18.13 143.42 -43.18
N PHE A 244 17.17 142.51 -42.97
CA PHE A 244 15.77 142.85 -42.72
C PHE A 244 15.47 143.26 -41.26
N LEU A 245 16.29 142.84 -40.29
CA LEU A 245 16.14 143.15 -38.86
C LEU A 245 16.69 144.53 -38.50
N GLU A 246 17.70 145.04 -39.20
CA GLU A 246 18.12 146.44 -39.09
C GLU A 246 17.00 147.40 -39.51
N GLU A 247 16.18 147.02 -40.50
CA GLU A 247 14.98 147.78 -40.91
C GLU A 247 13.78 147.60 -39.94
N ARG A 248 13.74 146.51 -39.16
CA ARG A 248 12.60 146.13 -38.29
C ARG A 248 12.81 146.37 -36.78
N GLU A 249 14.04 146.60 -36.32
CA GLU A 249 14.34 147.08 -34.94
C GLU A 249 13.63 148.40 -34.63
N VAL A 250 13.40 149.24 -35.64
CA VAL A 250 12.57 150.46 -35.55
C VAL A 250 11.09 150.11 -35.30
N GLU A 251 10.62 148.96 -35.75
CA GLU A 251 9.20 148.56 -35.73
C GLU A 251 8.82 147.66 -34.53
N ARG A 252 9.79 146.92 -33.96
CA ARG A 252 9.58 145.96 -32.86
C ARG A 252 9.42 146.56 -31.47
N ALA A 253 9.87 147.79 -31.23
CA ALA A 253 9.56 148.49 -29.98
C ALA A 253 8.04 148.65 -29.76
N LEU A 254 7.23 148.61 -30.83
CA LEU A 254 5.80 148.94 -30.79
C LEU A 254 4.85 147.77 -30.49
N LYS A 255 5.31 146.51 -30.51
CA LYS A 255 4.42 145.31 -30.43
C LYS A 255 4.63 144.40 -29.22
N ARG A 256 5.73 144.55 -28.48
CA ARG A 256 6.10 143.72 -27.31
C ARG A 256 5.14 143.82 -26.11
N GLU A 257 4.20 144.75 -26.14
CA GLU A 257 3.30 145.01 -25.00
C GLU A 257 2.02 144.15 -25.00
N LYS A 258 1.74 143.36 -26.06
CA LYS A 258 0.42 142.74 -26.25
C LYS A 258 0.33 141.22 -26.04
N GLU A 259 1.44 140.50 -25.90
CA GLU A 259 1.43 139.02 -25.95
C GLU A 259 1.67 138.32 -24.60
N GLU A 260 2.08 139.04 -23.54
CA GLU A 260 2.37 138.45 -22.22
C GLU A 260 1.12 137.98 -21.43
N GLU A 261 -0.10 138.25 -21.91
CA GLU A 261 -1.34 137.96 -21.18
C GLU A 261 -1.89 136.52 -21.36
N GLU A 262 -1.51 135.79 -22.41
CA GLU A 262 -2.17 134.51 -22.76
C GLU A 262 -1.52 133.25 -22.12
N GLU A 263 -0.28 133.34 -21.63
CA GLU A 263 0.53 132.18 -21.25
C GLU A 263 0.17 131.50 -19.90
N ARG A 264 -0.75 132.07 -19.10
CA ARG A 264 -1.04 131.56 -17.74
C ARG A 264 -2.09 130.44 -17.64
N ARG A 265 -2.81 130.08 -18.71
CA ARG A 265 -3.98 129.17 -18.62
C ARG A 265 -3.69 127.66 -18.76
N ILE A 266 -2.51 127.23 -19.18
CA ILE A 266 -2.26 125.85 -19.66
C ILE A 266 -1.84 124.82 -18.56
N ALA A 267 -1.62 125.24 -17.30
CA ALA A 267 -1.06 124.34 -16.27
C ALA A 267 -2.03 123.30 -15.63
N ALA A 268 -3.33 123.30 -15.94
CA ALA A 268 -4.34 122.44 -15.28
C ALA A 268 -4.38 120.96 -15.76
N TYR A 269 -3.50 120.57 -16.69
CA TYR A 269 -3.44 119.23 -17.30
C TYR A 269 -2.89 118.10 -16.39
N ALA A 270 -2.44 118.38 -15.17
CA ALA A 270 -1.70 117.40 -14.35
C ALA A 270 -2.55 116.37 -13.55
N ALA A 271 -3.87 116.52 -13.44
CA ALA A 271 -4.69 115.71 -12.51
C ALA A 271 -5.23 114.37 -13.07
N GLU A 272 -5.18 114.13 -14.39
CA GLU A 272 -5.90 113.01 -15.03
C GLU A 272 -5.18 111.64 -14.94
N VAL A 273 -3.87 111.61 -14.65
CA VAL A 273 -3.03 110.39 -14.85
C VAL A 273 -3.11 109.39 -13.68
N GLN A 274 -3.54 109.78 -12.47
CA GLN A 274 -3.56 108.94 -11.27
C GLN A 274 -4.62 107.81 -11.27
N ARG A 275 -5.66 107.87 -12.12
CA ARG A 275 -6.79 106.89 -12.10
C ARG A 275 -6.51 105.50 -12.71
N ARG A 276 -5.35 105.26 -13.36
CA ARG A 276 -5.08 103.99 -14.07
C ARG A 276 -4.43 102.87 -13.22
N SER A 277 -3.93 103.18 -12.03
CA SER A 277 -3.12 102.25 -11.22
C SER A 277 -3.94 101.23 -10.42
N GLU A 278 -5.17 101.57 -10.02
CA GLU A 278 -5.95 100.81 -9.02
C GLU A 278 -6.60 99.50 -9.55
N ALA A 279 -6.59 99.24 -10.86
CA ALA A 279 -7.34 98.11 -11.45
C ALA A 279 -6.61 96.74 -11.35
N ASN A 280 -5.30 96.69 -11.11
CA ASN A 280 -4.53 95.44 -11.16
C ASN A 280 -4.45 94.67 -9.83
N LEU A 281 -4.76 95.30 -8.69
CA LEU A 281 -4.59 94.68 -7.37
C LEU A 281 -5.71 93.68 -7.02
N LYS A 282 -6.92 93.85 -7.57
CA LYS A 282 -8.12 93.07 -7.19
C LYS A 282 -8.16 91.63 -7.75
N ARG A 283 -7.54 91.35 -8.91
CA ARG A 283 -7.60 90.03 -9.56
C ARG A 283 -6.72 88.94 -8.92
N ARG A 284 -5.82 89.32 -7.99
CA ARG A 284 -4.87 88.39 -7.35
C ARG A 284 -5.43 87.75 -6.06
N GLN A 285 -6.36 88.42 -5.36
CA GLN A 285 -6.94 87.91 -4.11
C GLN A 285 -7.98 86.80 -4.35
N ASP A 286 -8.79 86.88 -5.41
CA ASP A 286 -9.88 85.92 -5.67
C ASP A 286 -9.42 84.49 -6.04
N LYS A 287 -8.14 84.28 -6.37
CA LYS A 287 -7.59 82.94 -6.70
C LYS A 287 -7.04 82.17 -5.50
N MET A 288 -6.63 82.84 -4.42
CA MET A 288 -6.15 82.18 -3.19
C MET A 288 -7.32 81.62 -2.37
N ASP A 289 -8.41 82.38 -2.25
CA ASP A 289 -9.58 81.98 -1.44
C ASP A 289 -10.35 80.75 -1.98
N ALA A 290 -10.11 80.35 -3.23
CA ALA A 290 -10.73 79.19 -3.86
C ALA A 290 -9.96 77.88 -3.61
N GLN A 291 -8.65 77.93 -3.37
CA GLN A 291 -7.84 76.72 -3.10
C GLN A 291 -7.98 76.26 -1.63
N ASP A 292 -8.11 77.19 -0.68
CA ASP A 292 -8.23 76.85 0.74
C ASP A 292 -9.57 76.16 1.09
N ARG A 293 -10.66 76.49 0.38
CA ARG A 293 -11.99 75.89 0.62
C ARG A 293 -12.12 74.43 0.17
N ILE A 294 -11.29 73.98 -0.77
CA ILE A 294 -11.30 72.60 -1.27
C ILE A 294 -10.47 71.68 -0.34
N LEU A 295 -9.39 72.22 0.22
CA LEU A 295 -8.50 71.51 1.14
C LEU A 295 -9.18 71.22 2.49
N ASP A 296 -9.98 72.17 3.02
CA ASP A 296 -10.72 71.97 4.27
C ASP A 296 -11.84 70.92 4.16
N LYS A 297 -12.50 70.81 2.99
CA LYS A 297 -13.52 69.77 2.76
C LYS A 297 -12.93 68.37 2.71
N LEU A 298 -11.78 68.20 2.06
CA LEU A 298 -11.04 66.93 1.99
C LEU A 298 -10.50 66.49 3.35
N ARG A 299 -10.08 67.44 4.19
CA ARG A 299 -9.61 67.17 5.56
C ARG A 299 -10.73 66.67 6.47
N SER A 300 -11.91 67.31 6.42
CA SER A 300 -13.07 66.91 7.25
C SER A 300 -13.68 65.56 6.86
N LEU A 301 -13.61 65.18 5.57
CA LEU A 301 -14.08 63.87 5.11
C LEU A 301 -13.15 62.75 5.56
N LYS A 302 -11.83 62.98 5.51
CA LYS A 302 -10.83 61.99 5.93
C LYS A 302 -10.80 61.79 7.44
N GLU A 303 -11.04 62.83 8.24
CA GLU A 303 -11.15 62.72 9.70
C GLU A 303 -12.39 61.95 10.14
N LYS A 304 -13.53 62.10 9.44
CA LYS A 304 -14.75 61.32 9.72
C LYS A 304 -14.60 59.84 9.36
N GLU A 305 -13.98 59.54 8.22
CA GLU A 305 -13.76 58.15 7.77
C GLU A 305 -12.75 57.40 8.66
N MET A 306 -11.79 58.10 9.26
CA MET A 306 -10.86 57.51 10.24
C MET A 306 -11.53 57.33 11.61
N ALA A 307 -12.39 58.24 12.04
CA ALA A 307 -13.14 58.11 13.29
C ALA A 307 -14.16 56.95 13.24
N GLU A 308 -14.84 56.73 12.12
CA GLU A 308 -15.76 55.60 11.93
C GLU A 308 -15.01 54.25 11.95
N LYS A 309 -13.82 54.17 11.33
CA LYS A 309 -12.97 52.97 11.37
C LYS A 309 -12.41 52.67 12.77
N GLU A 310 -12.07 53.71 13.55
CA GLU A 310 -11.64 53.54 14.94
C GLU A 310 -12.77 53.12 15.88
N GLU A 311 -14.03 53.50 15.61
CA GLU A 311 -15.18 53.00 16.36
C GLU A 311 -15.52 51.55 15.99
N GLU A 312 -15.42 51.19 14.71
CA GLU A 312 -15.60 49.80 14.24
C GLU A 312 -14.53 48.86 14.81
N GLU A 313 -13.25 49.27 14.86
CA GLU A 313 -12.17 48.48 15.47
C GLU A 313 -12.33 48.36 17.00
N ARG A 314 -12.81 49.41 17.69
CA ARG A 314 -13.12 49.32 19.14
C ARG A 314 -14.27 48.35 19.42
N LEU A 315 -15.31 48.34 18.59
CA LEU A 315 -16.43 47.40 18.72
C LEU A 315 -16.01 45.96 18.41
N LEU A 316 -15.12 45.74 17.43
CA LEU A 316 -14.57 44.41 17.13
C LEU A 316 -13.71 43.86 18.27
N ASN A 317 -12.85 44.71 18.85
CA ASN A 317 -11.98 44.32 19.96
C ASN A 317 -12.78 44.02 21.23
N LEU A 318 -13.86 44.77 21.51
CA LEU A 318 -14.74 44.51 22.66
C LEU A 318 -15.51 43.18 22.50
N LEU A 319 -15.95 42.85 21.28
CA LEU A 319 -16.64 41.60 20.98
C LEU A 319 -15.70 40.40 21.11
N HIS A 320 -14.45 40.53 20.66
CA HIS A 320 -13.44 39.47 20.77
C HIS A 320 -13.05 39.20 22.24
N GLU A 321 -12.91 40.24 23.07
CA GLU A 321 -12.68 40.10 24.51
C GLU A 321 -13.88 39.45 25.23
N GLN A 322 -15.11 39.77 24.83
CA GLN A 322 -16.31 39.14 25.39
C GLN A 322 -16.46 37.66 24.98
N GLU A 323 -16.17 37.32 23.73
CA GLU A 323 -16.24 35.94 23.23
C GLU A 323 -15.19 35.02 23.88
N GLU A 324 -13.95 35.49 24.05
CA GLU A 324 -12.91 34.70 24.71
C GLU A 324 -13.18 34.56 26.22
N SER A 325 -13.69 35.59 26.90
CA SER A 325 -14.09 35.52 28.32
C SER A 325 -15.22 34.51 28.58
N GLU A 326 -16.27 34.52 27.74
CA GLU A 326 -17.38 33.56 27.84
C GLU A 326 -16.95 32.12 27.51
N LYS A 327 -16.03 31.94 26.56
CA LYS A 327 -15.47 30.63 26.20
C LYS A 327 -14.58 30.06 27.30
N GLN A 328 -13.84 30.92 28.01
CA GLN A 328 -13.01 30.55 29.15
C GLN A 328 -13.88 30.15 30.35
N ARG A 329 -14.95 30.91 30.64
CA ARG A 329 -15.95 30.56 31.67
C ARG A 329 -16.65 29.23 31.39
N ARG A 330 -17.05 28.97 30.13
CA ARG A 330 -17.66 27.70 29.73
C ARG A 330 -16.68 26.52 29.86
N ARG A 331 -15.40 26.70 29.53
CA ARG A 331 -14.38 25.67 29.75
C ARG A 331 -14.17 25.38 31.23
N GLU A 332 -14.07 26.41 32.06
CA GLU A 332 -13.91 26.25 33.51
C GLU A 332 -15.13 25.58 34.16
N GLN A 333 -16.36 25.93 33.74
CA GLN A 333 -17.58 25.26 34.20
C GLN A 333 -17.63 23.79 33.77
N MET A 334 -17.28 23.47 32.52
CA MET A 334 -17.23 22.07 32.05
C MET A 334 -16.16 21.25 32.78
N ASP A 335 -15.00 21.84 33.08
CA ASP A 335 -13.94 21.17 33.82
C ASP A 335 -14.31 20.98 35.31
N GLN A 336 -15.02 21.93 35.92
CA GLN A 336 -15.59 21.78 37.27
C GLN A 336 -16.66 20.70 37.32
N GLU A 337 -17.62 20.69 36.39
CA GLU A 337 -18.66 19.65 36.31
C GLU A 337 -18.06 18.26 36.07
N ARG A 338 -17.00 18.16 35.26
CA ARG A 338 -16.31 16.90 35.01
C ARG A 338 -15.57 16.39 36.25
N ARG A 339 -14.92 17.28 37.00
CA ARG A 339 -14.28 16.94 38.28
C ARG A 339 -15.30 16.52 39.33
N GLU A 340 -16.44 17.20 39.42
CA GLU A 340 -17.52 16.84 40.33
C GLU A 340 -18.15 15.49 39.99
N ARG A 341 -18.41 15.21 38.70
CA ARG A 341 -18.88 13.88 38.26
C ARG A 341 -17.89 12.78 38.59
N MET A 342 -16.61 12.97 38.25
CA MET A 342 -15.57 11.98 38.52
C MET A 342 -15.39 11.73 40.03
N THR A 343 -15.56 12.77 40.85
CA THR A 343 -15.49 12.68 42.32
C THR A 343 -16.71 11.95 42.91
N ARG A 344 -17.92 12.19 42.38
CA ARG A 344 -19.14 11.45 42.78
C ARG A 344 -19.07 9.98 42.35
N GLU A 345 -18.67 9.70 41.11
CA GLU A 345 -18.50 8.33 40.61
C GLU A 345 -17.45 7.55 41.42
N MET A 346 -16.36 8.21 41.84
CA MET A 346 -15.35 7.59 42.71
C MET A 346 -15.90 7.29 44.12
N MET A 347 -16.74 8.17 44.69
CA MET A 347 -17.36 7.95 46.00
C MET A 347 -18.41 6.82 45.94
N GLU A 348 -19.29 6.82 44.94
CA GLU A 348 -20.31 5.78 44.73
C GLU A 348 -19.68 4.41 44.49
N ALA A 349 -18.59 4.34 43.71
CA ALA A 349 -17.84 3.10 43.51
C ALA A 349 -17.19 2.58 44.80
N ASN A 350 -16.70 3.47 45.68
CA ASN A 350 -16.09 3.08 46.96
C ASN A 350 -17.15 2.55 47.95
N GLU A 351 -18.31 3.20 48.02
CA GLU A 351 -19.42 2.75 48.87
C GLU A 351 -19.98 1.41 48.40
N TYR A 352 -20.13 1.22 47.08
CA TYR A 352 -20.55 -0.06 46.50
C TYR A 352 -19.55 -1.18 46.82
N GLN A 353 -18.24 -0.90 46.74
CA GLN A 353 -17.20 -1.88 47.07
C GLN A 353 -17.18 -2.26 48.57
N LYS A 354 -17.46 -1.31 49.48
CA LYS A 354 -17.60 -1.59 50.91
C LYS A 354 -18.82 -2.44 51.24
N ALA A 355 -19.98 -2.13 50.63
CA ALA A 355 -21.21 -2.91 50.83
C ALA A 355 -21.05 -4.36 50.36
N LEU A 356 -20.38 -4.58 49.23
CA LEU A 356 -20.15 -5.91 48.66
C LEU A 356 -19.16 -6.73 49.49
N LYS A 357 -18.18 -6.08 50.13
CA LYS A 357 -17.23 -6.73 51.05
C LYS A 357 -17.89 -7.13 52.37
N GLU A 358 -18.81 -6.32 52.88
CA GLU A 358 -19.57 -6.63 54.10
C GLU A 358 -20.56 -7.78 53.89
N GLN A 359 -21.24 -7.83 52.73
CA GLN A 359 -22.13 -8.96 52.39
C GLN A 359 -21.39 -10.30 52.30
N LYS A 360 -20.19 -10.32 51.69
CA LYS A 360 -19.38 -11.55 51.61
C LYS A 360 -18.94 -12.04 52.99
N ARG A 361 -18.53 -11.12 53.87
CA ARG A 361 -18.13 -11.46 55.25
C ARG A 361 -19.28 -12.04 56.07
N GLN A 362 -20.51 -11.57 55.86
CA GLN A 362 -21.70 -12.11 56.53
C GLN A 362 -22.09 -13.49 55.97
N GLN A 363 -21.91 -13.74 54.68
CA GLN A 363 -22.16 -15.06 54.08
C GLN A 363 -21.15 -16.12 54.54
N GLU A 364 -19.86 -15.77 54.59
CA GLU A 364 -18.79 -16.66 55.08
C GLU A 364 -19.01 -17.06 56.55
N ALA A 365 -19.47 -16.13 57.41
CA ALA A 365 -19.77 -16.41 58.81
C ALA A 365 -20.95 -17.39 58.99
N ILE A 366 -21.98 -17.30 58.15
CA ILE A 366 -23.15 -18.19 58.19
C ILE A 366 -22.78 -19.60 57.72
N GLU A 367 -21.91 -19.72 56.71
CA GLU A 367 -21.41 -21.01 56.21
C GLU A 367 -20.53 -21.74 57.24
N GLU A 368 -19.70 -20.99 57.98
CA GLU A 368 -18.82 -21.54 59.01
C GLU A 368 -19.60 -22.07 60.23
N GLU A 369 -20.68 -21.39 60.65
CA GLU A 369 -21.58 -21.89 61.70
C GLU A 369 -22.37 -23.13 61.27
N ALA A 370 -22.79 -23.20 60.00
CA ALA A 370 -23.47 -24.36 59.44
C ALA A 370 -22.56 -25.60 59.33
N PHE A 371 -21.27 -25.39 59.05
CA PHE A 371 -20.26 -26.46 59.01
C PHE A 371 -19.97 -27.00 60.42
N ARG A 372 -19.90 -26.14 61.43
CA ARG A 372 -19.65 -26.52 62.83
C ARG A 372 -20.78 -27.37 63.44
N LYS A 373 -22.04 -27.07 63.10
CA LYS A 373 -23.21 -27.87 63.54
C LYS A 373 -23.22 -29.28 62.93
N LYS A 374 -22.92 -29.41 61.63
CA LYS A 374 -22.90 -30.72 60.94
C LYS A 374 -21.78 -31.64 61.44
N LEU A 375 -20.66 -31.08 61.91
CA LEU A 375 -19.55 -31.87 62.44
C LEU A 375 -19.87 -32.45 63.83
N LEU A 376 -20.61 -31.70 64.66
CA LEU A 376 -21.04 -32.15 66.00
C LEU A 376 -22.15 -33.23 65.95
N GLU A 377 -23.04 -33.20 64.96
CA GLU A 377 -24.06 -34.24 64.77
C GLU A 377 -23.46 -35.60 64.38
N LYS A 378 -22.44 -35.62 63.52
CA LYS A 378 -21.75 -36.85 63.11
C LYS A 378 -21.06 -37.57 64.27
N PHE A 379 -20.40 -36.84 65.16
CA PHE A 379 -19.76 -37.45 66.33
C PHE A 379 -20.76 -38.02 67.33
N ALA A 380 -21.99 -37.49 67.39
CA ALA A 380 -23.05 -38.02 68.26
C ALA A 380 -23.75 -39.28 67.69
N GLU A 381 -23.71 -39.48 66.36
CA GLU A 381 -24.26 -40.68 65.70
C GLU A 381 -23.32 -41.88 65.80
N ASP A 382 -22.00 -41.66 65.75
CA ASP A 382 -21.00 -42.73 65.82
C ASP A 382 -20.79 -43.27 67.25
N ASP A 383 -20.91 -42.44 68.29
CA ASP A 383 -20.85 -42.88 69.70
C ASP A 383 -22.06 -43.73 70.15
N ARG A 384 -23.17 -43.70 69.38
CA ARG A 384 -24.42 -44.43 69.71
C ARG A 384 -24.46 -45.85 69.18
N ILE A 385 -23.64 -46.19 68.17
CA ILE A 385 -23.66 -47.48 67.48
C ILE A 385 -22.68 -48.49 68.10
N GLU A 386 -21.73 -48.03 68.93
CA GLU A 386 -20.70 -48.88 69.50
C GLU A 386 -21.10 -49.63 70.80
N GLN A 387 -22.26 -49.32 71.39
CA GLN A 387 -22.69 -49.90 72.69
C GLN A 387 -23.67 -51.10 72.65
N MET A 388 -24.00 -51.69 71.50
CA MET A 388 -24.95 -52.82 71.46
C MET A 388 -24.57 -53.93 70.49
N ASN A 389 -23.41 -54.59 70.66
CA ASN A 389 -23.18 -55.93 70.08
C ASN A 389 -22.03 -56.72 70.75
N ALA A 390 -22.13 -56.87 72.08
CA ALA A 390 -21.14 -57.60 72.88
C ALA A 390 -21.46 -59.09 73.15
N GLN A 391 -22.62 -59.63 72.73
CA GLN A 391 -23.06 -60.98 73.14
C GLN A 391 -23.24 -62.03 72.01
N ARG A 392 -22.81 -61.74 70.78
CA ARG A 392 -22.71 -62.73 69.68
C ARG A 392 -21.26 -63.09 69.29
N ARG A 393 -20.30 -62.82 70.18
CA ARG A 393 -18.86 -63.05 69.94
C ARG A 393 -18.32 -64.40 70.41
N ARG A 394 -19.08 -65.30 71.06
CA ARG A 394 -18.49 -66.53 71.63
C ARG A 394 -18.65 -67.82 70.82
N MET A 395 -19.64 -67.94 69.92
CA MET A 395 -19.74 -69.11 69.04
C MET A 395 -19.26 -68.87 67.59
N LYS A 396 -19.26 -67.62 67.10
CA LYS A 396 -18.65 -67.28 65.80
C LYS A 396 -17.12 -67.33 65.80
N VAL A 397 -16.45 -67.38 66.96
CA VAL A 397 -14.98 -67.26 67.05
C VAL A 397 -14.24 -68.47 66.49
N GLN A 398 -14.80 -69.68 66.45
CA GLN A 398 -14.09 -70.83 65.87
C GLN A 398 -14.28 -70.98 64.35
N GLU A 399 -15.46 -70.61 63.81
CA GLU A 399 -15.64 -70.50 62.35
C GLU A 399 -14.96 -69.24 61.81
N HIS A 400 -15.07 -68.10 62.49
CA HIS A 400 -14.31 -66.89 62.15
C HIS A 400 -12.81 -67.10 62.29
N LYS A 401 -12.26 -67.96 63.16
CA LYS A 401 -10.79 -68.12 63.19
C LYS A 401 -10.25 -68.76 61.90
N ARG A 402 -10.97 -69.73 61.33
CA ARG A 402 -10.62 -70.35 60.04
C ARG A 402 -10.97 -69.46 58.84
N GLU A 403 -12.12 -68.80 58.89
CA GLU A 403 -12.52 -67.82 57.87
C GLU A 403 -11.61 -66.57 57.91
N VAL A 404 -11.13 -66.15 59.09
CA VAL A 404 -10.20 -65.02 59.26
C VAL A 404 -8.81 -65.41 58.82
N GLU A 405 -8.32 -66.62 59.06
CA GLU A 405 -7.05 -67.08 58.47
C GLU A 405 -7.15 -67.14 56.94
N ARG A 406 -8.23 -67.70 56.38
CA ARG A 406 -8.50 -67.63 54.93
C ARG A 406 -8.61 -66.21 54.41
N LEU A 407 -9.35 -65.32 55.07
CA LEU A 407 -9.50 -63.92 54.70
C LEU A 407 -8.19 -63.13 54.92
N ILE A 408 -7.32 -63.52 55.86
CA ILE A 408 -5.99 -62.93 56.05
C ILE A 408 -5.07 -63.37 54.92
N ASP A 409 -5.12 -64.64 54.52
CA ASP A 409 -4.33 -65.16 53.40
C ASP A 409 -4.84 -64.61 52.06
N GLU A 410 -6.16 -64.56 51.83
CA GLU A 410 -6.79 -63.89 50.68
C GLU A 410 -6.52 -62.38 50.69
N LYS A 411 -6.50 -61.72 51.85
CA LYS A 411 -6.13 -60.30 51.97
C LYS A 411 -4.62 -60.09 51.76
N ARG A 412 -3.76 -61.03 52.15
CA ARG A 412 -2.32 -61.02 51.85
C ARG A 412 -2.06 -61.29 50.38
N GLU A 413 -2.79 -62.20 49.75
CA GLU A 413 -2.73 -62.46 48.32
C GLU A 413 -3.26 -61.27 47.52
N MET A 414 -4.40 -60.68 47.91
CA MET A 414 -4.89 -59.42 47.33
C MET A 414 -3.89 -58.29 47.53
N TYR A 415 -3.32 -58.11 48.71
CA TYR A 415 -2.33 -57.06 48.98
C TYR A 415 -1.04 -57.28 48.17
N ASN A 416 -0.56 -58.52 48.06
CA ASN A 416 0.60 -58.86 47.25
C ASN A 416 0.30 -58.72 45.75
N ALA A 417 -0.91 -59.04 45.30
CA ALA A 417 -1.35 -58.84 43.91
C ALA A 417 -1.50 -57.35 43.58
N LEU A 418 -2.07 -56.55 44.49
CA LEU A 418 -2.15 -55.10 44.36
C LEU A 418 -0.76 -54.46 44.37
N LYS A 419 0.13 -54.88 45.27
CA LYS A 419 1.51 -54.38 45.31
C LYS A 419 2.33 -54.79 44.08
N LYS A 420 2.12 -56.01 43.56
CA LYS A 420 2.72 -56.43 42.28
C LYS A 420 2.19 -55.60 41.12
N LYS A 421 0.87 -55.38 41.05
CA LYS A 421 0.26 -54.48 40.06
C LYS A 421 0.79 -53.05 40.17
N GLU A 422 0.93 -52.52 41.38
CA GLU A 422 1.49 -51.18 41.62
C GLU A 422 2.96 -51.09 41.18
N ILE A 423 3.77 -52.13 41.43
CA ILE A 423 5.15 -52.21 40.95
C ILE A 423 5.19 -52.32 39.41
N GLU A 424 4.33 -53.14 38.81
CA GLU A 424 4.22 -53.30 37.35
C GLU A 424 3.75 -52.01 36.68
N GLU A 425 2.76 -51.31 37.25
CA GLU A 425 2.27 -50.00 36.81
C GLU A 425 3.36 -48.93 36.97
N ALA A 426 4.09 -48.91 38.08
CA ALA A 426 5.20 -47.99 38.29
C ALA A 426 6.37 -48.25 37.33
N GLN A 427 6.67 -49.52 37.03
CA GLN A 427 7.67 -49.90 36.03
C GLN A 427 7.22 -49.49 34.62
N ALA A 428 5.96 -49.77 34.26
CA ALA A 428 5.39 -49.37 32.98
C ALA A 428 5.39 -47.83 32.82
N TYR A 429 5.09 -47.09 33.89
CA TYR A 429 5.17 -45.63 33.89
C TYR A 429 6.61 -45.14 33.68
N ARG A 430 7.59 -45.72 34.40
CA ARG A 430 9.02 -45.39 34.21
C ARG A 430 9.51 -45.69 32.81
N GLU A 431 9.10 -46.82 32.22
CA GLU A 431 9.46 -47.16 30.85
C GLU A 431 8.81 -46.21 29.83
N GLN A 432 7.55 -45.83 30.05
CA GLN A 432 6.87 -44.84 29.20
C GLN A 432 7.54 -43.47 29.30
N ASP A 433 7.90 -43.04 30.51
CA ASP A 433 8.57 -41.77 30.76
C ASP A 433 9.99 -41.74 30.14
N ALA A 434 10.76 -42.83 30.31
CA ALA A 434 12.06 -42.98 29.65
C ALA A 434 11.94 -42.98 28.11
N ARG A 435 10.92 -43.64 27.55
CA ARG A 435 10.65 -43.60 26.10
C ARG A 435 10.29 -42.19 25.63
N ARG A 436 9.45 -41.47 26.39
CA ARG A 436 9.10 -40.07 26.10
C ARG A 436 10.34 -39.18 26.14
N ALA A 437 11.15 -39.28 27.19
CA ALA A 437 12.40 -38.54 27.34
C ALA A 437 13.38 -38.80 26.17
N ALA A 438 13.52 -40.06 25.74
CA ALA A 438 14.35 -40.41 24.59
C ALA A 438 13.83 -39.77 23.28
N ILE A 439 12.51 -39.73 23.07
CA ILE A 439 11.90 -39.07 21.91
C ILE A 439 12.11 -37.55 21.96
N VAL A 440 11.95 -36.95 23.13
CA VAL A 440 12.21 -35.51 23.35
C VAL A 440 13.66 -35.17 23.02
N GLU A 441 14.64 -35.92 23.53
CA GLU A 441 16.06 -35.69 23.26
C GLU A 441 16.41 -35.86 21.76
N MET A 442 15.85 -36.87 21.09
CA MET A 442 16.04 -37.05 19.65
C MET A 442 15.49 -35.86 18.85
N GLU A 443 14.29 -35.40 19.18
CA GLU A 443 13.66 -34.27 18.50
C GLU A 443 14.34 -32.94 18.83
N ARG A 444 14.79 -32.77 20.06
CA ARG A 444 15.63 -31.64 20.48
C ARG A 444 16.88 -31.56 19.62
N LYS A 445 17.64 -32.65 19.49
CA LYS A 445 18.84 -32.71 18.62
C LYS A 445 18.52 -32.45 17.16
N ARG A 446 17.37 -32.92 16.67
CA ARG A 446 16.93 -32.68 15.29
C ARG A 446 16.64 -31.20 15.04
N LEU A 447 15.83 -30.56 15.89
CA LEU A 447 15.52 -29.14 15.81
C LEU A 447 16.79 -28.30 15.88
N LEU A 448 17.71 -28.64 16.79
CA LEU A 448 18.99 -27.98 16.90
C LEU A 448 19.83 -28.09 15.62
N LYS A 449 19.92 -29.26 14.98
CA LYS A 449 20.64 -29.42 13.70
C LYS A 449 20.02 -28.60 12.57
N GLU A 450 18.70 -28.62 12.45
CA GLU A 450 17.99 -27.88 11.41
C GLU A 450 18.13 -26.35 11.56
N TYR A 451 18.13 -25.85 12.80
CA TYR A 451 18.19 -24.42 13.08
C TYR A 451 19.61 -23.88 13.27
N ALA A 452 20.51 -24.61 13.93
CA ALA A 452 21.87 -24.15 14.17
C ALA A 452 22.69 -24.01 12.88
N THR A 453 22.38 -24.84 11.86
CA THR A 453 22.97 -24.70 10.52
C THR A 453 22.53 -23.42 9.82
N LYS A 454 21.27 -23.00 10.00
CA LYS A 454 20.71 -21.79 9.38
C LYS A 454 21.04 -20.51 10.17
N TYR A 455 21.09 -20.59 11.50
CA TYR A 455 21.05 -19.43 12.39
C TYR A 455 22.21 -19.39 13.39
N LYS A 456 23.39 -19.85 12.99
CA LYS A 456 24.60 -19.94 13.83
C LYS A 456 24.90 -18.65 14.61
N GLU A 457 24.73 -17.48 13.99
CA GLU A 457 25.01 -16.17 14.59
C GLU A 457 23.92 -15.67 15.55
N PHE A 458 22.71 -16.22 15.47
CA PHE A 458 21.52 -15.72 16.20
C PHE A 458 21.01 -16.70 17.26
N LEU A 459 21.72 -17.81 17.51
CA LEU A 459 21.32 -18.79 18.52
C LEU A 459 21.38 -18.16 19.93
N PRO A 460 20.29 -18.22 20.72
CA PRO A 460 20.28 -17.67 22.06
C PRO A 460 21.10 -18.54 23.03
N LYS A 461 21.58 -17.92 24.11
CA LYS A 461 22.39 -18.59 25.13
C LYS A 461 21.58 -19.67 25.85
N GLY A 462 22.20 -20.81 26.13
CA GLY A 462 21.58 -21.93 26.86
C GLY A 462 20.78 -22.91 25.97
N VAL A 463 20.85 -22.78 24.65
CA VAL A 463 20.25 -23.73 23.69
C VAL A 463 21.08 -25.00 23.54
N ILE A 464 22.40 -24.89 23.71
CA ILE A 464 23.35 -26.00 23.69
C ILE A 464 23.77 -26.28 25.13
N GLN A 465 23.57 -27.51 25.60
CA GLN A 465 23.84 -27.89 26.99
C GLN A 465 25.27 -28.39 27.18
N ASN A 466 25.79 -29.17 26.23
CA ASN A 466 27.09 -29.85 26.36
C ASN A 466 28.05 -29.52 25.19
N GLU A 467 29.36 -29.63 25.43
CA GLU A 467 30.38 -29.49 24.37
C GLU A 467 30.27 -30.60 23.30
N GLU A 468 29.87 -31.81 23.69
CA GLU A 468 29.62 -32.90 22.75
C GLU A 468 28.46 -32.58 21.80
N GLU A 469 27.42 -31.93 22.31
CA GLU A 469 26.26 -31.49 21.53
C GLU A 469 26.64 -30.39 20.53
N LEU A 470 27.54 -29.47 20.94
CA LEU A 470 28.12 -28.47 20.04
C LEU A 470 28.85 -29.12 18.86
N ARG A 471 29.66 -30.16 19.12
CA ARG A 471 30.41 -30.90 18.08
C ARG A 471 29.48 -31.69 17.16
N GLU A 472 28.48 -32.36 17.72
CA GLU A 472 27.48 -33.11 16.94
C GLU A 472 26.64 -32.24 16.01
N ILE A 473 26.36 -30.99 16.40
CA ILE A 473 25.51 -30.06 15.65
C ILE A 473 26.31 -29.34 14.56
N PHE A 474 27.50 -28.82 14.89
CA PHE A 474 28.29 -28.01 13.96
C PHE A 474 29.32 -28.80 13.15
N GLN A 475 29.50 -30.10 13.41
CA GLN A 475 30.52 -30.94 12.78
C GLN A 475 31.93 -30.30 12.88
N VAL A 476 32.24 -29.69 14.02
CA VAL A 476 33.56 -29.08 14.32
C VAL A 476 34.34 -29.95 15.28
#